data_AF-A0A8I5ZNN1-F1
#
_entry.id   AF-A0A8I5ZNN1-F1
#
_cell.length_a   1.000
_cell.length_b   1.000
_cell.length_c   1.000
_cell.angle_alpha   90.00
_cell.angle_beta   90.00
_cell.angle_gamma   90.00
#
_symmetry.space_group_name_H-M   'P 1'
#
loop_
_entity.id
_entity.type
_entity.pdbx_description
1 polymer ?
#
loop_
_entity_poly.entity_id
_entity_poly.type
_entity_poly.pdbx_seq_one_letter_code
_entity_poly.pdbx_strand_id
1 'polypeptide(L)'
;MASKRGLVILGKGAEEMETMIPVDIMWRAGIKVTIAALAGKDPVQCSHDVMICPDTSLKDAKTQGPYIVVVLPGGNLGAQNLSESAMVKEILKEQENRKGLIPAIWAGPSLGIFLFILSFLFLTKLENPSSSYSFLQLKNLILTISRTYHVNFLMLHSTLQKVRGKKKPQWKIHQRVT
;
A
#
# COMPACT_ATOMS: atom_id res chain seq x y z
N MET A 1 -1.03 -9.42 -23.17
CA MET A 1 -1.31 -9.49 -21.72
C MET A 1 -2.04 -8.22 -21.33
N ALA A 2 -3.20 -8.31 -20.69
CA ALA A 2 -3.91 -7.12 -20.21
C ALA A 2 -3.03 -6.36 -19.20
N SER A 3 -3.02 -5.02 -19.27
CA SER A 3 -2.24 -4.20 -18.35
C SER A 3 -2.75 -4.39 -16.92
N LYS A 4 -1.86 -4.78 -15.99
CA LYS A 4 -2.19 -4.92 -14.56
C LYS A 4 -2.49 -3.52 -13.99
N ARG A 5 -3.62 -3.37 -13.29
CA ARG A 5 -4.07 -2.07 -12.75
C ARG A 5 -4.14 -2.07 -11.23
N GLY A 6 -3.67 -0.99 -10.62
CA GLY A 6 -3.80 -0.73 -9.18
C GLY A 6 -4.64 0.51 -8.91
N LEU A 7 -5.31 0.52 -7.77
CA LEU A 7 -6.11 1.66 -7.30
C LEU A 7 -5.57 2.12 -5.95
N VAL A 8 -5.34 3.42 -5.80
CA VAL A 8 -5.06 4.04 -4.50
C VAL A 8 -6.21 4.99 -4.19
N ILE A 9 -6.90 4.78 -3.07
CA ILE A 9 -8.05 5.59 -2.70
C ILE A 9 -7.61 6.72 -1.78
N LEU A 10 -7.69 7.95 -2.27
CA LEU A 10 -7.23 9.14 -1.58
C LEU A 10 -8.39 9.81 -0.82
N GLY A 11 -8.32 9.81 0.51
CA GLY A 11 -9.23 10.54 1.40
C GLY A 11 -8.60 11.84 1.90
N LYS A 12 -9.42 12.83 2.27
CA LYS A 12 -8.93 14.01 2.99
C LYS A 12 -8.27 13.58 4.30
N GLY A 13 -7.09 14.11 4.60
CA GLY A 13 -6.30 13.73 5.77
C GLY A 13 -5.63 12.36 5.66
N ALA A 14 -5.52 11.81 4.46
CA ALA A 14 -4.68 10.65 4.18
C ALA A 14 -3.21 10.97 4.47
N GLU A 15 -2.47 9.97 4.95
CA GLU A 15 -1.01 10.07 5.10
C GLU A 15 -0.36 10.04 3.71
N GLU A 16 0.35 11.10 3.37
CA GLU A 16 0.89 11.33 2.02
C GLU A 16 1.98 10.32 1.60
N MET A 17 2.79 9.83 2.54
CA MET A 17 3.83 8.84 2.29
C MET A 17 3.23 7.44 2.05
N GLU A 18 2.25 7.02 2.84
CA GLU A 18 1.45 5.82 2.67
C GLU A 18 0.60 5.87 1.40
N THR A 19 0.29 7.06 0.90
CA THR A 19 -0.33 7.25 -0.41
C THR A 19 0.70 7.04 -1.52
N MET A 20 1.81 7.77 -1.50
CA MET A 20 2.71 7.85 -2.66
C MET A 20 3.74 6.74 -2.76
N ILE A 21 4.19 6.17 -1.63
CA ILE A 21 5.13 5.05 -1.63
C ILE A 21 4.58 3.83 -2.38
N PRO A 22 3.36 3.32 -2.10
CA PRO A 22 2.81 2.19 -2.86
C PRO A 22 2.56 2.55 -4.32
N VAL A 23 2.23 3.81 -4.65
CA VAL A 23 2.11 4.28 -6.05
C VAL A 23 3.44 4.12 -6.79
N ASP A 24 4.53 4.69 -6.28
CA ASP A 24 5.86 4.61 -6.91
C ASP A 24 6.32 3.16 -7.07
N ILE A 25 6.09 2.36 -6.04
CA ILE A 25 6.40 0.93 -6.04
C ILE A 25 5.64 0.16 -7.13
N MET A 26 4.32 0.38 -7.23
CA MET A 26 3.50 -0.27 -8.23
C MET A 26 3.87 0.16 -9.65
N TRP A 27 4.19 1.44 -9.86
CA TRP A 27 4.71 1.92 -11.15
C TRP A 27 6.03 1.25 -11.52
N ARG A 28 6.96 1.09 -10.57
CA ARG A 28 8.21 0.33 -10.80
C ARG A 28 7.98 -1.17 -11.00
N ALA A 29 6.89 -1.72 -10.48
CA ALA A 29 6.47 -3.10 -10.76
C ALA A 29 5.79 -3.26 -12.14
N GLY A 30 5.58 -2.18 -12.89
CA GLY A 30 4.88 -2.18 -14.18
C GLY A 30 3.36 -2.27 -14.04
N ILE A 31 2.81 -1.93 -12.88
CA ILE A 31 1.38 -1.86 -12.61
C ILE A 31 0.91 -0.43 -12.91
N LYS A 32 -0.11 -0.28 -13.75
CA LYS A 32 -0.74 1.02 -14.00
C LYS A 32 -1.59 1.42 -12.80
N VAL A 33 -1.12 2.39 -12.03
CA VAL A 33 -1.82 2.89 -10.84
C VAL A 33 -2.79 4.02 -11.22
N THR A 34 -3.94 4.05 -10.58
CA THR A 34 -4.89 5.17 -10.59
C THR A 34 -5.06 5.67 -9.16
N ILE A 35 -4.76 6.95 -8.92
CA ILE A 35 -5.05 7.64 -7.66
C ILE A 35 -6.45 8.23 -7.78
N ALA A 36 -7.38 7.72 -6.98
CA ALA A 36 -8.78 8.13 -7.04
C ALA A 36 -9.21 8.78 -5.74
N ALA A 37 -9.68 10.02 -5.80
CA ALA A 37 -10.08 10.75 -4.60
C ALA A 37 -11.54 10.50 -4.23
N LEU A 38 -11.77 10.40 -2.91
CA LEU A 38 -13.08 10.10 -2.34
C LEU A 38 -14.11 11.21 -2.60
N ALA A 39 -13.68 12.48 -2.50
CA ALA A 39 -14.58 13.64 -2.54
C ALA A 39 -14.82 14.23 -3.94
N GLY A 40 -13.99 13.88 -4.94
CA GLY A 40 -14.06 14.51 -6.27
C GLY A 40 -12.74 14.42 -7.03
N LYS A 41 -12.56 15.26 -8.06
CA LYS A 41 -11.31 15.36 -8.83
C LYS A 41 -10.41 16.51 -8.35
N ASP A 42 -10.90 17.33 -7.43
CA ASP A 42 -10.12 18.45 -6.89
C ASP A 42 -8.93 17.95 -6.07
N PRO A 43 -7.85 18.76 -5.97
CA PRO A 43 -6.72 18.44 -5.09
C PRO A 43 -7.18 18.16 -3.66
N VAL A 44 -6.65 17.08 -3.06
CA VAL A 44 -7.00 16.64 -1.71
C VAL A 44 -5.90 17.02 -0.74
N GLN A 45 -6.28 17.65 0.37
CA GLN A 45 -5.38 17.96 1.48
C GLN A 45 -5.12 16.71 2.33
N CYS A 46 -3.86 16.31 2.43
CA CYS A 46 -3.34 15.20 3.23
C CYS A 46 -3.09 15.60 4.69
N SER A 47 -2.58 14.68 5.51
CA SER A 47 -2.43 14.88 6.96
C SER A 47 -1.49 16.02 7.37
N HIS A 48 -0.43 16.28 6.61
CA HIS A 48 0.52 17.37 6.86
C HIS A 48 0.40 18.49 5.81
N ASP A 49 -0.84 18.82 5.43
CA ASP A 49 -1.17 19.92 4.50
C ASP A 49 -0.59 19.80 3.08
N VAL A 50 -0.06 18.63 2.71
CA VAL A 50 0.33 18.32 1.34
C VAL A 50 -0.94 18.19 0.48
N MET A 51 -0.95 18.86 -0.67
CA MET A 51 -2.04 18.73 -1.64
C MET A 51 -1.66 17.69 -2.70
N ILE A 52 -2.44 16.61 -2.79
CA ILE A 52 -2.29 15.60 -3.85
C ILE A 52 -3.42 15.75 -4.86
N CYS A 53 -3.06 15.94 -6.13
CA CYS A 53 -4.02 15.93 -7.23
C CYS A 53 -4.35 14.49 -7.62
N PRO A 54 -5.61 14.03 -7.48
CA PRO A 54 -6.02 12.70 -7.92
C PRO A 54 -6.10 12.64 -9.45
N ASP A 55 -5.91 11.45 -10.03
CA ASP A 55 -6.12 11.23 -11.46
C ASP A 55 -7.61 11.39 -11.84
N THR A 56 -8.49 10.97 -10.93
CA THR A 56 -9.94 10.88 -11.15
C THR A 56 -10.72 10.84 -9.83
N SER A 57 -12.04 11.00 -9.90
CA SER A 57 -12.92 10.71 -8.76
C SER A 57 -13.00 9.20 -8.48
N LEU A 58 -13.27 8.81 -7.23
CA LEU A 58 -13.50 7.41 -6.86
C LEU A 58 -14.71 6.81 -7.60
N LYS A 59 -15.74 7.62 -7.83
CA LYS A 59 -16.94 7.24 -8.60
C LYS A 59 -16.56 6.79 -10.00
N ASP A 60 -15.73 7.57 -10.70
CA ASP A 60 -15.30 7.25 -12.05
C ASP A 60 -14.29 6.10 -12.04
N ALA A 61 -13.35 6.07 -11.08
CA ALA A 61 -12.38 5.00 -10.94
C ALA A 61 -13.04 3.64 -10.76
N LYS A 62 -14.13 3.55 -9.99
CA LYS A 62 -14.88 2.30 -9.78
C LYS A 62 -15.32 1.66 -11.10
N THR A 63 -15.73 2.47 -12.08
CA THR A 63 -16.18 1.99 -13.41
C THR A 63 -15.04 1.46 -14.28
N GLN A 64 -13.80 1.82 -13.98
CA GLN A 64 -12.62 1.45 -14.77
C GLN A 64 -11.96 0.14 -14.32
N GLY A 65 -12.51 -0.54 -13.31
CA GLY A 65 -12.00 -1.82 -12.83
C GLY A 65 -12.03 -2.93 -13.90
N PRO A 66 -11.49 -4.12 -13.59
CA PRO A 66 -11.01 -4.55 -12.29
C PRO A 66 -9.60 -4.07 -11.95
N TYR A 67 -9.32 -3.93 -10.65
CA TYR A 67 -7.99 -3.65 -10.12
C TYR A 67 -7.44 -4.91 -9.48
N ILE A 68 -6.16 -5.24 -9.73
CA ILE A 68 -5.51 -6.39 -9.08
C ILE A 68 -5.12 -6.09 -7.64
N VAL A 69 -5.08 -4.80 -7.29
CA VAL A 69 -4.58 -4.28 -6.04
C VAL A 69 -5.33 -2.99 -5.71
N VAL A 70 -5.86 -2.88 -4.49
CA VAL A 70 -6.48 -1.65 -3.96
C VAL A 70 -5.75 -1.27 -2.70
N VAL A 71 -5.32 -0.01 -2.61
CA VAL A 71 -4.58 0.53 -1.48
C VAL A 71 -5.41 1.59 -0.77
N LEU A 72 -5.46 1.49 0.56
CA LEU A 72 -6.11 2.44 1.46
C LEU A 72 -5.03 3.12 2.33
N PRO A 73 -4.58 4.34 2.01
CA PRO A 73 -3.64 5.03 2.87
C PRO A 73 -4.19 5.24 4.28
N GLY A 74 -3.30 5.27 5.26
CA GLY A 74 -3.61 5.60 6.64
C GLY A 74 -3.83 7.10 6.87
N GLY A 75 -3.45 7.56 8.06
CA GLY A 75 -3.79 8.88 8.59
C GLY A 75 -5.12 8.86 9.33
N ASN A 76 -5.19 9.50 10.51
CA ASN A 76 -6.38 9.40 11.37
C ASN A 76 -7.66 9.84 10.65
N LEU A 77 -7.65 11.04 10.07
CA LEU A 77 -8.79 11.59 9.34
C LEU A 77 -9.00 10.86 8.00
N GLY A 78 -7.92 10.49 7.30
CA GLY A 78 -7.99 9.73 6.05
C GLY A 78 -8.67 8.38 6.23
N ALA A 79 -8.19 7.58 7.18
CA ALA A 79 -8.76 6.28 7.52
C ALA A 79 -10.22 6.39 7.97
N GLN A 80 -10.57 7.41 8.76
CA GLN A 80 -11.97 7.68 9.14
C GLN A 80 -12.84 7.92 7.90
N ASN A 81 -12.46 8.87 7.03
CA ASN A 81 -13.19 9.19 5.80
C ASN A 81 -13.35 7.97 4.88
N LEU A 82 -12.31 7.15 4.74
CA LEU A 82 -12.37 5.90 3.97
C LEU A 82 -13.32 4.88 4.60
N SER A 83 -13.32 4.77 5.93
CA SER A 83 -14.17 3.82 6.68
C SER A 83 -15.66 4.20 6.66
N GLU A 84 -15.97 5.48 6.54
CA GLU A 84 -17.34 6.00 6.45
C GLU A 84 -17.92 5.86 5.03
N SER A 85 -17.06 5.79 4.01
CA SER A 85 -17.49 5.69 2.61
C SER A 85 -18.15 4.35 2.27
N ALA A 86 -19.43 4.41 1.88
CA ALA A 86 -20.15 3.26 1.33
C ALA A 86 -19.50 2.71 0.04
N MET A 87 -18.97 3.60 -0.81
CA MET A 87 -18.32 3.22 -2.06
C MET A 87 -17.01 2.46 -1.83
N VAL A 88 -16.23 2.86 -0.82
CA VAL A 88 -15.01 2.13 -0.44
C VAL A 88 -15.37 0.72 0.04
N LYS A 89 -16.37 0.58 0.91
CA LYS A 89 -16.85 -0.73 1.39
C LYS A 89 -17.28 -1.64 0.24
N GLU A 90 -17.99 -1.08 -0.75
CA GLU A 90 -18.42 -1.82 -1.92
C GLU A 90 -17.24 -2.29 -2.79
N ILE A 91 -16.26 -1.42 -3.06
CA ILE A 91 -15.04 -1.77 -3.79
C ILE A 91 -14.28 -2.90 -3.06
N LEU A 92 -14.15 -2.82 -1.74
CA LEU A 92 -13.47 -3.85 -0.96
C LEU A 92 -14.20 -5.19 -1.01
N LYS A 93 -15.53 -5.18 -0.90
CA LYS A 93 -16.36 -6.38 -1.02
C LYS A 93 -16.25 -6.99 -2.43
N GLU A 94 -16.26 -6.16 -3.47
CA GLU A 94 -16.03 -6.61 -4.84
C GLU A 94 -14.64 -7.24 -5.03
N GLN A 95 -13.61 -6.69 -4.38
CA GLN A 95 -12.26 -7.26 -4.43
C GLN A 95 -12.18 -8.60 -3.71
N GLU A 96 -12.82 -8.71 -2.55
CA GLU A 96 -12.85 -9.93 -1.74
C GLU A 96 -13.52 -11.06 -2.53
N ASN A 97 -14.66 -10.78 -3.15
CA ASN A 97 -15.39 -11.72 -3.99
C ASN A 97 -14.57 -12.20 -5.20
N ARG A 98 -13.71 -11.35 -5.76
CA ARG A 98 -12.83 -11.70 -6.89
C ARG A 98 -11.58 -12.48 -6.46
N LYS A 99 -11.36 -12.68 -5.15
CA LYS A 99 -10.06 -13.10 -4.59
C LYS A 99 -8.90 -12.18 -5.03
N GLY A 100 -9.22 -10.90 -5.33
CA GLY A 100 -8.21 -9.90 -5.64
C GLY A 100 -7.32 -9.65 -4.44
N LEU A 101 -6.08 -9.19 -4.66
CA LEU A 101 -5.24 -8.76 -3.55
C LEU A 101 -5.84 -7.45 -3.01
N ILE A 102 -6.34 -7.49 -1.78
CA ILE A 102 -6.67 -6.29 -1.02
C ILE A 102 -5.49 -5.98 -0.11
N PRO A 103 -4.53 -5.14 -0.50
CA PRO A 103 -3.82 -4.33 0.46
C PRO A 103 -4.78 -3.38 1.16
N ALA A 104 -5.47 -3.87 2.18
CA ALA A 104 -5.80 -2.95 3.24
C ALA A 104 -4.45 -2.55 3.84
N ILE A 105 -3.90 -1.41 3.39
CA ILE A 105 -2.88 -0.71 4.14
C ILE A 105 -3.61 -0.26 5.41
N TRP A 106 -3.55 -1.12 6.41
CA TRP A 106 -4.07 -0.83 7.73
C TRP A 106 -2.91 -0.25 8.51
N ALA A 107 -2.91 1.08 8.64
CA ALA A 107 -1.98 1.81 9.49
C ALA A 107 -2.29 1.51 10.96
N GLY A 108 -1.79 0.37 11.46
CA GLY A 108 -1.20 0.37 12.80
C GLY A 108 0.04 1.27 12.77
N PRO A 109 0.40 1.95 13.87
CA PRO A 109 1.29 3.11 13.88
C PRO A 109 2.59 2.81 13.12
N SER A 110 2.76 3.43 11.94
CA SER A 110 3.95 3.48 11.05
C SER A 110 4.58 2.17 10.55
N LEU A 111 4.48 1.04 11.26
CA LEU A 111 5.22 -0.18 10.94
C LEU A 111 4.54 -1.08 9.90
N GLY A 112 3.20 -1.05 9.81
CA GLY A 112 2.42 -1.96 8.98
C GLY A 112 2.69 -1.81 7.48
N ILE A 113 2.90 -0.56 7.04
CA ILE A 113 3.13 -0.17 5.65
C ILE A 113 4.39 -0.79 5.09
N PHE A 114 5.49 -0.73 5.85
CA PHE A 114 6.78 -1.22 5.37
C PHE A 114 6.77 -2.73 5.16
N LEU A 115 6.20 -3.48 6.12
CA LEU A 115 6.08 -4.93 6.05
C LEU A 115 5.18 -5.38 4.90
N PHE A 116 4.10 -4.66 4.64
CA PHE A 116 3.22 -4.98 3.51
C PHE A 116 3.89 -4.66 2.17
N ILE A 117 4.51 -3.49 2.03
CA ILE A 117 5.25 -3.06 0.83
C ILE A 117 6.27 -4.11 0.42
N LEU A 118 7.07 -4.62 1.36
CA LEU A 118 8.06 -5.65 1.02
C LEU A 118 7.44 -6.96 0.60
N SER A 119 6.38 -7.39 1.28
CA SER A 119 5.67 -8.61 0.92
C SER A 119 5.07 -8.47 -0.49
N PHE A 120 4.47 -7.33 -0.80
CA PHE A 120 3.89 -7.03 -2.11
C PHE A 120 4.94 -6.94 -3.22
N LEU A 121 6.08 -6.28 -2.97
CA LEU A 121 7.20 -6.22 -3.91
C LEU A 121 7.79 -7.60 -4.19
N PHE A 122 7.88 -8.45 -3.17
CA PHE A 122 8.34 -9.82 -3.33
C PHE A 122 7.34 -10.65 -4.15
N LEU A 123 6.04 -10.53 -3.88
CA LEU A 123 4.97 -11.22 -4.61
C LEU A 123 4.88 -10.78 -6.07
N THR A 124 4.92 -9.48 -6.36
CA THR A 124 4.87 -8.97 -7.73
C THR A 124 6.04 -9.46 -8.58
N LYS A 125 7.24 -9.65 -8.00
CA LYS A 125 8.38 -10.24 -8.73
C LYS A 125 8.22 -11.74 -8.97
N LEU A 126 7.61 -12.48 -8.04
CA LEU A 126 7.26 -13.90 -8.27
C LEU A 126 6.25 -14.04 -9.42
N GLU A 127 5.35 -13.08 -9.57
CA GLU A 127 4.28 -13.13 -10.56
C GLU A 127 4.61 -12.42 -11.89
N ASN A 128 5.63 -11.56 -11.93
CA ASN A 128 6.04 -10.85 -13.15
C ASN A 128 7.58 -10.71 -13.25
N PRO A 129 8.29 -11.78 -13.65
CA PRO A 129 9.75 -11.75 -13.76
C PRO A 129 10.26 -10.76 -14.82
N SER A 130 9.44 -10.44 -15.83
CA SER A 130 9.74 -9.53 -16.95
C SER A 130 9.63 -8.03 -16.62
N SER A 131 9.42 -7.66 -15.35
CA SER A 131 9.49 -6.24 -14.95
C SER A 131 10.86 -5.63 -15.26
N SER A 132 10.86 -4.49 -15.96
CA SER A 132 12.04 -3.81 -16.50
C SER A 132 13.06 -3.36 -15.44
N TYR A 133 12.68 -3.34 -14.16
CA TYR A 133 13.58 -2.97 -13.08
C TYR A 133 14.34 -4.18 -12.56
N SER A 134 15.66 -4.08 -12.56
CA SER A 134 16.54 -5.09 -11.98
C SER A 134 16.21 -5.23 -10.48
N PHE A 135 16.32 -6.45 -9.96
CA PHE A 135 16.12 -6.76 -8.54
C PHE A 135 16.92 -5.80 -7.63
N LEU A 136 18.08 -5.34 -8.11
CA LEU A 136 18.94 -4.40 -7.41
C LEU A 136 18.30 -3.01 -7.22
N GLN A 137 17.60 -2.48 -8.23
CA GLN A 137 16.93 -1.18 -8.14
C GLN A 137 15.81 -1.21 -7.08
N LEU A 138 14.99 -2.25 -7.10
CA LEU A 138 13.91 -2.46 -6.14
C LEU A 138 14.45 -2.65 -4.72
N LYS A 139 15.50 -3.47 -4.58
CA LYS A 139 16.18 -3.70 -3.30
C LYS A 139 16.79 -2.41 -2.75
N ASN A 140 17.39 -1.58 -3.60
CA ASN A 140 17.96 -0.31 -3.18
C ASN A 140 16.87 0.67 -2.73
N LEU A 141 15.73 0.76 -3.42
CA LEU A 141 14.61 1.58 -2.99
C LEU A 141 14.08 1.14 -1.61
N ILE A 142 13.86 -0.17 -1.43
CA ILE A 142 13.45 -0.74 -0.15
C ILE A 142 14.47 -0.41 0.95
N LEU A 143 15.76 -0.55 0.68
CA LEU A 143 16.83 -0.24 1.64
C LEU A 143 16.86 1.25 2.00
N THR A 144 16.66 2.13 1.02
CA THR A 144 16.58 3.58 1.24
C THR A 144 15.39 3.92 2.14
N ILE A 145 14.20 3.39 1.84
CA ILE A 145 13.01 3.58 2.68
C ILE A 145 13.28 3.02 4.09
N SER A 146 13.80 1.80 4.23
CA SER A 146 14.12 1.21 5.55
C SER A 146 15.04 2.08 6.39
N ARG A 147 16.06 2.67 5.76
CA ARG A 147 17.04 3.54 6.42
C ARG A 147 16.40 4.85 6.87
N THR A 148 15.58 5.47 6.03
CA THR A 148 14.90 6.74 6.35
C THR A 148 13.98 6.61 7.57
N TYR A 149 13.28 5.49 7.72
CA TYR A 149 12.32 5.30 8.81
C TYR A 149 12.90 4.59 10.04
N HIS A 150 14.20 4.31 10.09
CA HIS A 150 14.82 3.52 11.17
C HIS A 150 14.10 2.20 11.49
N VAL A 151 13.42 1.60 10.49
CA VAL A 151 12.74 0.32 10.68
C VAL A 151 13.80 -0.76 10.68
N ASN A 152 13.94 -1.44 11.81
CA ASN A 152 15.04 -2.35 12.10
C ASN A 152 15.13 -3.47 11.04
N PHE A 153 16.22 -3.51 10.28
CA PHE A 153 16.45 -4.48 9.19
C PHE A 153 16.35 -5.94 9.67
N LEU A 154 16.60 -6.21 10.95
CA LEU A 154 16.41 -7.55 11.54
C LEU A 154 14.95 -7.99 11.52
N MET A 155 14.01 -7.07 11.77
CA MET A 155 12.58 -7.35 11.70
C MET A 155 12.17 -7.66 10.25
N LEU A 156 12.71 -6.91 9.30
CA LEU A 156 12.57 -7.14 7.86
C LEU A 156 13.02 -8.55 7.45
N HIS A 157 14.22 -8.94 7.91
CA HIS A 157 14.79 -10.24 7.60
C HIS A 157 13.92 -11.37 8.17
N SER A 158 13.41 -11.20 9.39
CA SER A 158 12.51 -12.18 10.01
C SER A 158 11.19 -12.37 9.26
N THR A 159 10.59 -11.30 8.74
CA THR A 159 9.33 -11.40 7.98
C THR A 159 9.57 -12.01 6.60
N LEU A 160 10.69 -11.67 5.96
CA LEU A 160 11.10 -12.34 4.71
C LEU A 160 11.35 -13.83 4.93
N GLN A 161 11.92 -14.24 6.06
CA GLN A 161 12.04 -15.66 6.42
C GLN A 161 10.68 -16.32 6.66
N LYS A 162 9.72 -15.57 7.24
CA LYS A 162 8.33 -16.01 7.48
C LYS A 162 7.56 -16.26 6.19
N VAL A 163 7.67 -15.36 5.20
CA VAL A 163 7.09 -15.52 3.84
C VAL A 163 7.80 -16.66 3.08
N ARG A 164 9.09 -16.89 3.33
CA ARG A 164 9.85 -18.04 2.82
C ARG A 164 9.61 -19.36 3.57
N GLY A 165 8.70 -19.39 4.56
CA GLY A 165 8.32 -20.60 5.29
C GLY A 165 9.37 -21.14 6.28
N LYS A 166 10.39 -20.36 6.67
CA LYS A 166 11.45 -20.82 7.58
C LYS A 166 11.25 -20.31 9.02
N LYS A 167 10.69 -21.20 9.86
CA LYS A 167 10.63 -21.25 11.36
C LYS A 167 10.05 -20.06 12.14
N LYS A 168 9.17 -20.39 13.11
CA LYS A 168 8.53 -19.47 14.10
C LYS A 168 9.52 -19.04 15.20
N PRO A 169 9.66 -17.74 15.51
CA PRO A 169 10.36 -17.27 16.70
C PRO A 169 9.41 -17.11 17.90
N GLN A 170 9.91 -17.45 19.08
CA GLN A 170 9.25 -17.28 20.38
C GLN A 170 9.48 -15.86 20.91
N TRP A 171 8.41 -15.10 21.13
CA TRP A 171 8.47 -13.74 21.65
C TRP A 171 8.22 -13.78 23.17
N LYS A 172 9.23 -13.40 23.98
CA LYS A 172 9.01 -12.98 25.36
C LYS A 172 9.11 -11.46 25.41
N ILE A 173 7.96 -10.79 25.40
CA ILE A 173 7.86 -9.35 25.62
C ILE A 173 8.07 -9.12 27.12
N HIS A 174 9.24 -8.60 27.49
CA HIS A 174 9.46 -8.03 28.82
C HIS A 174 8.72 -6.70 28.88
N GLN A 175 7.50 -6.69 29.42
CA GLN A 175 6.92 -5.43 29.90
C GLN A 175 7.61 -5.08 31.21
N ARG A 176 8.45 -4.04 31.16
CA ARG A 176 9.04 -3.42 32.34
C ARG A 176 8.00 -2.41 32.84
N VAL A 177 7.18 -2.83 33.80
CA VAL A 177 6.34 -1.91 34.58
C VAL A 177 7.27 -1.29 35.62
N THR A 178 7.54 0.00 35.46
CA THR A 178 7.96 0.86 36.58
C THR A 178 6.72 1.35 37.29
#